data_AF-A0A7K7F056-F1
#
_entry.id   AF-A0A7K7F056-F1
#
_cell.length_a   1.000
_cell.length_b   1.000
_cell.length_c   1.000
_cell.angle_alpha   90.00
_cell.angle_beta   90.00
_cell.angle_gamma   90.00
#
_symmetry.space_group_name_H-M   'P 1'
#
loop_
_entity.id
_entity.type
_entity.pdbx_description
1 polymer ?
#
loop_
_entity_poly.entity_id
_entity_poly.type
_entity_poly.pdbx_seq_one_letter_code
_entity_poly.pdbx_strand_id
1 'polypeptide(L)'
;SAYDNVNKVRVAIKKISPFEHQTYCQRTLREIKILLRFRHENIIGINDIIRAPTIEQMKDVYIVQDLMETDLYKLLKTQHLSNDHICYFLYQILRGLKYIHSANVLHRDLKPSNLLLNTTCDLKICDFGLARVADPDHDHTGFLTEYVATRWYRAPEIMLNSKGYTKSIDIWSVGCILAEMLSNRPIFPGKHYLDQLNHILGILGSPSQEDLNCIINLKARNYLLSLPHKNKVPWNRLFPNADPKALDLLDKMLTFNPHKRIEVEQALAHPYLEQYYDPSDEPVAEAPFKFDMELDDLPKEKLKELIFEETARFQPGYRS
;
A
#
# COMPACT_ATOMS: atom_id res chain seq x y z
N SER A 1 17.98 -14.56 -3.25
CA SER A 1 18.32 -14.75 -1.83
C SER A 1 19.82 -14.97 -1.69
N ALA A 2 20.38 -14.66 -0.53
CA ALA A 2 21.79 -14.89 -0.17
C ALA A 2 21.86 -15.69 1.14
N TYR A 3 23.03 -16.24 1.48
CA TYR A 3 23.27 -16.88 2.77
C TYR A 3 24.07 -15.92 3.67
N ASP A 4 23.52 -15.57 4.82
CA ASP A 4 24.20 -14.74 5.82
C ASP A 4 25.15 -15.63 6.64
N ASN A 5 26.45 -15.39 6.50
CA ASN A 5 27.48 -16.16 7.20
C ASN A 5 27.58 -15.84 8.71
N VAL A 6 27.02 -14.72 9.18
CA VAL A 6 26.99 -14.34 10.60
C VAL A 6 25.83 -15.03 11.29
N ASN A 7 24.61 -14.80 10.81
CA ASN A 7 23.39 -15.34 11.42
C ASN A 7 23.03 -16.76 10.95
N LYS A 8 23.79 -17.32 10.00
CA LYS A 8 23.62 -18.68 9.45
C LYS A 8 22.22 -18.95 8.84
N VAL A 9 21.58 -17.91 8.33
CA VAL A 9 20.23 -17.94 7.75
C VAL A 9 20.23 -17.38 6.32
N ARG A 10 19.25 -17.77 5.50
CA ARG A 10 19.06 -17.15 4.18
C ARG A 10 18.31 -15.83 4.30
N VAL A 11 18.74 -14.84 3.52
CA VAL A 11 18.17 -13.48 3.53
C VAL A 11 17.82 -13.03 2.11
N ALA A 12 16.97 -12.00 2.01
CA ALA A 12 16.76 -11.24 0.79
C ALA A 12 17.72 -10.04 0.75
N ILE A 13 18.33 -9.77 -0.41
CA ILE A 13 19.17 -8.59 -0.62
C ILE A 13 18.62 -7.84 -1.83
N LYS A 14 18.07 -6.65 -1.59
CA LYS A 14 17.54 -5.74 -2.61
C LYS A 14 18.65 -4.76 -3.01
N LYS A 15 19.21 -4.93 -4.21
CA LYS A 15 20.16 -3.98 -4.81
C LYS A 15 19.39 -2.82 -5.44
N ILE A 16 19.76 -1.58 -5.13
CA ILE A 16 19.17 -0.35 -5.66
C ILE A 16 20.29 0.54 -6.20
N SER A 17 20.10 1.10 -7.39
CA SER A 17 21.02 2.05 -8.04
C SER A 17 20.29 3.39 -8.32
N PRO A 18 19.95 4.18 -7.29
CA PRO A 18 18.98 5.27 -7.44
C PRO A 18 19.58 6.60 -7.90
N PHE A 19 20.90 6.77 -7.80
CA PHE A 19 21.57 8.08 -7.78
C PHE A 19 21.56 8.86 -9.10
N GLU A 20 21.09 8.25 -10.20
CA GLU A 20 20.92 8.94 -11.48
C GLU A 20 19.64 9.78 -11.56
N HIS A 21 18.62 9.45 -10.73
CA HIS A 21 17.29 10.07 -10.80
C HIS A 21 16.81 10.53 -9.43
N GLN A 22 16.42 11.80 -9.34
CA GLN A 22 15.87 12.41 -8.12
C GLN A 22 14.71 11.59 -7.52
N THR A 23 13.76 11.17 -8.37
CA THR A 23 12.59 10.39 -7.94
C THR A 23 12.97 9.05 -7.32
N TYR A 24 14.03 8.38 -7.82
CA TYR A 24 14.50 7.12 -7.26
C TYR A 24 15.24 7.33 -5.94
N CYS A 25 16.04 8.40 -5.82
CA CYS A 25 16.66 8.79 -4.55
C CYS A 25 15.60 9.06 -3.48
N GLN A 26 14.54 9.82 -3.81
CA GLN A 26 13.46 10.11 -2.86
C GLN A 26 12.75 8.83 -2.40
N ARG A 27 12.40 7.93 -3.34
CA ARG A 27 11.76 6.64 -3.01
C ARG A 27 12.66 5.80 -2.09
N THR A 28 13.96 5.73 -2.40
CA THR A 28 14.94 4.98 -1.60
C THR A 28 15.06 5.54 -0.20
N LEU A 29 15.21 6.86 -0.05
CA LEU A 29 15.33 7.51 1.24
C LEU A 29 14.06 7.33 2.10
N ARG A 30 12.87 7.45 1.49
CA ARG A 30 11.60 7.20 2.19
C ARG A 30 11.50 5.77 2.69
N GLU A 31 11.75 4.79 1.81
CA GLU A 31 11.70 3.38 2.16
C GLU A 31 12.65 3.08 3.33
N ILE A 32 13.89 3.58 3.26
CA ILE A 32 14.89 3.42 4.34
C ILE A 32 14.37 4.04 5.64
N LYS A 33 14.06 5.34 5.67
CA LYS A 33 13.66 6.03 6.92
C LYS A 33 12.42 5.41 7.56
N ILE A 34 11.43 5.00 6.77
CA ILE A 34 10.19 4.38 7.27
C ILE A 34 10.48 3.00 7.85
N LEU A 35 11.10 2.10 7.08
CA LEU A 35 11.34 0.72 7.52
C LEU A 35 12.35 0.62 8.68
N LEU A 36 13.27 1.58 8.78
CA LEU A 36 14.18 1.71 9.91
C LEU A 36 13.51 2.16 11.22
N ARG A 37 12.31 2.77 11.14
CA ARG A 37 11.51 3.19 12.29
C ARG A 37 10.42 2.18 12.63
N PHE A 38 9.93 1.42 11.64
CA PHE A 38 8.86 0.45 11.83
C PHE A 38 9.37 -0.88 12.37
N ARG A 39 8.62 -1.45 13.30
CA ARG A 39 8.85 -2.79 13.83
C ARG A 39 7.51 -3.46 14.08
N HIS A 40 7.10 -4.30 13.14
CA HIS A 40 5.82 -5.00 13.17
C HIS A 40 5.94 -6.32 12.42
N GLU A 41 5.26 -7.37 12.88
CA GLU A 41 5.37 -8.71 12.29
C GLU A 41 4.87 -8.75 10.85
N ASN A 42 3.81 -8.00 10.54
CA ASN A 42 3.22 -7.91 9.21
C ASN A 42 3.82 -6.81 8.30
N ILE A 43 4.99 -6.25 8.66
CA ILE A 43 5.73 -5.29 7.84
C ILE A 43 7.15 -5.83 7.65
N ILE A 44 7.70 -5.72 6.43
CA ILE A 44 9.08 -6.14 6.17
C ILE A 44 10.07 -5.23 6.92
N GLY A 45 11.08 -5.83 7.56
CA GLY A 45 12.15 -5.08 8.22
C GLY A 45 13.32 -4.74 7.30
N ILE A 46 14.25 -3.95 7.82
CA ILE A 46 15.62 -3.85 7.30
C ILE A 46 16.56 -4.38 8.38
N ASN A 47 17.26 -5.47 8.05
CA ASN A 47 18.17 -6.15 8.96
C ASN A 47 19.58 -5.57 8.86
N ASP A 48 20.00 -5.18 7.66
CA ASP A 48 21.30 -4.57 7.39
C ASP A 48 21.27 -3.72 6.11
N ILE A 49 22.22 -2.79 5.95
CA ILE A 49 22.39 -2.00 4.73
C ILE A 49 23.88 -1.94 4.34
N ILE A 50 24.19 -2.51 3.18
CA ILE A 50 25.54 -2.52 2.61
C ILE A 50 25.64 -1.45 1.52
N ARG A 51 26.70 -0.64 1.58
CA ARG A 51 27.08 0.35 0.58
C ARG A 51 28.58 0.65 0.67
N ALA A 52 29.12 1.42 -0.27
CA ALA A 52 30.54 1.78 -0.25
C ALA A 52 30.91 2.64 0.97
N PRO A 53 32.17 2.64 1.45
CA PRO A 53 32.56 3.37 2.65
C PRO A 53 32.51 4.90 2.49
N THR A 54 32.68 5.42 1.27
CA THR A 54 32.59 6.86 0.96
C THR A 54 31.45 7.17 -0.01
N ILE A 55 30.95 8.42 0.02
CA ILE A 55 29.81 8.86 -0.80
C ILE A 55 30.15 8.88 -2.30
N GLU A 56 31.41 9.15 -2.67
CA GLU A 56 31.89 9.17 -4.05
C GLU A 56 31.89 7.76 -4.65
N GLN A 57 32.23 6.75 -3.84
CA GLN A 57 32.26 5.34 -4.24
C GLN A 57 30.87 4.69 -4.21
N MET A 58 29.91 5.28 -3.49
CA MET A 58 28.56 4.75 -3.35
C MET A 58 27.76 4.91 -4.65
N LYS A 59 27.73 3.84 -5.45
CA LYS A 59 26.89 3.74 -6.66
C LYS A 59 25.59 2.97 -6.43
N ASP A 60 25.64 2.04 -5.49
CA ASP A 60 24.56 1.11 -5.16
C ASP A 60 24.34 1.06 -3.66
N VAL A 61 23.10 0.78 -3.25
CA VAL A 61 22.72 0.43 -1.88
C VAL A 61 22.10 -0.96 -1.89
N TYR A 62 22.49 -1.81 -0.95
CA TYR A 62 21.99 -3.17 -0.81
C TYR A 62 21.26 -3.26 0.54
N ILE A 63 19.93 -3.41 0.49
CA ILE A 63 19.09 -3.52 1.68
C ILE A 63 18.89 -5.01 1.97
N VAL A 64 19.30 -5.46 3.16
CA VAL A 64 19.13 -6.84 3.62
C VAL A 64 17.82 -6.94 4.41
N GLN A 65 16.98 -7.90 4.06
CA GLN A 65 15.64 -8.09 4.62
C GLN A 65 15.37 -9.57 4.88
N ASP A 66 14.30 -9.85 5.62
CA ASP A 66 13.80 -11.21 5.80
C ASP A 66 13.51 -11.84 4.43
N LEU A 67 13.90 -13.11 4.28
CA LEU A 67 13.58 -13.87 3.08
C LEU A 67 12.16 -14.42 3.18
N MET A 68 11.32 -14.04 2.22
CA MET A 68 9.97 -14.60 2.03
C MET A 68 9.95 -15.45 0.75
N GLU A 69 9.19 -16.54 0.76
CA GLU A 69 9.20 -17.57 -0.30
C GLU A 69 8.43 -17.13 -1.54
N THR A 70 7.32 -16.42 -1.37
CA THR A 70 6.48 -15.95 -2.47
C THR A 70 5.83 -14.60 -2.15
N ASP A 71 4.97 -14.15 -3.05
CA ASP A 71 4.09 -13.01 -2.87
C ASP A 71 2.66 -13.40 -3.25
N LEU A 72 1.67 -12.66 -2.76
CA LEU A 72 0.27 -12.94 -2.98
C LEU A 72 -0.08 -12.93 -4.49
N TYR A 73 0.59 -12.10 -5.29
CA TYR A 73 0.41 -12.07 -6.74
C TYR A 73 0.76 -13.41 -7.41
N LYS A 74 1.92 -14.00 -7.08
CA LYS A 74 2.31 -15.34 -7.57
C LYS A 74 1.38 -16.43 -7.05
N LEU A 75 0.96 -16.33 -5.78
CA LEU A 75 0.05 -17.30 -5.18
C LEU A 75 -1.30 -17.32 -5.94
N LEU A 76 -1.89 -16.15 -6.19
CA LEU A 76 -3.18 -16.01 -6.88
C LEU A 76 -3.15 -16.47 -8.36
N LYS A 77 -1.98 -16.59 -8.98
CA LYS A 77 -1.86 -17.17 -10.33
C LYS A 77 -2.00 -18.68 -10.37
N THR A 78 -1.72 -19.37 -9.26
CA THR A 78 -1.55 -20.82 -9.25
C THR A 78 -2.45 -21.53 -8.25
N GLN A 79 -2.96 -20.83 -7.24
CA GLN A 79 -3.73 -21.42 -6.15
C GLN A 79 -5.08 -20.73 -5.99
N HIS A 80 -6.13 -21.52 -5.73
CA HIS A 80 -7.40 -21.03 -5.22
C HIS A 80 -7.34 -21.02 -3.69
N LEU A 81 -7.61 -19.87 -3.09
CA LEU A 81 -7.57 -19.70 -1.65
C LEU A 81 -8.87 -20.21 -1.01
N SER A 82 -8.76 -20.93 0.10
CA SER A 82 -9.93 -21.21 0.94
C SER A 82 -10.36 -19.95 1.68
N ASN A 83 -11.62 -19.89 2.13
CA ASN A 83 -12.11 -18.76 2.91
C ASN A 83 -11.24 -18.46 4.14
N ASP A 84 -10.73 -19.48 4.83
CA ASP A 84 -9.87 -19.31 6.00
C ASP A 84 -8.55 -18.63 5.65
N HIS A 85 -7.92 -19.00 4.53
CA HIS A 85 -6.72 -18.32 4.03
C HIS A 85 -7.02 -16.86 3.65
N ILE A 86 -8.15 -16.60 2.98
CA ILE A 86 -8.56 -15.23 2.61
C ILE A 86 -8.76 -14.38 3.86
N CYS A 87 -9.48 -14.91 4.85
CA CYS A 87 -9.72 -14.25 6.13
C CYS A 87 -8.40 -13.97 6.87
N TYR A 88 -7.51 -14.96 6.95
CA TYR A 88 -6.21 -14.82 7.64
C TYR A 88 -5.27 -13.83 6.94
N PHE A 89 -5.18 -13.87 5.60
CA PHE A 89 -4.39 -12.88 4.87
C PHE A 89 -4.97 -11.47 5.01
N LEU A 90 -6.31 -11.33 4.92
CA LEU A 90 -6.95 -10.03 5.10
C LEU A 90 -6.69 -9.45 6.50
N TYR A 91 -6.80 -10.28 7.54
CA TYR A 91 -6.47 -9.89 8.91
C TYR A 91 -5.03 -9.37 9.01
N GLN A 92 -4.04 -10.13 8.53
CA GLN A 92 -2.64 -9.73 8.59
C GLN A 92 -2.33 -8.45 7.79
N ILE A 93 -2.98 -8.25 6.64
CA ILE A 93 -2.89 -7.00 5.86
C ILE A 93 -3.40 -5.83 6.69
N LEU A 94 -4.58 -5.95 7.30
CA LEU A 94 -5.20 -4.88 8.08
C LEU A 94 -4.44 -4.63 9.39
N ARG A 95 -3.91 -5.66 10.05
CA ARG A 95 -3.08 -5.54 11.26
C ARG A 95 -1.81 -4.74 10.95
N GLY A 96 -1.11 -5.09 9.87
CA GLY A 96 0.03 -4.30 9.38
C GLY A 96 -0.36 -2.87 8.99
N LEU A 97 -1.51 -2.69 8.34
CA LEU A 97 -1.99 -1.38 7.92
C LEU A 97 -2.38 -0.49 9.10
N LYS A 98 -2.96 -1.04 10.17
CA LYS A 98 -3.26 -0.35 11.43
C LYS A 98 -1.98 0.26 12.01
N TYR A 99 -0.91 -0.52 12.08
CA TYR A 99 0.39 -0.02 12.53
C TYR A 99 0.89 1.13 11.65
N ILE A 100 0.85 0.99 10.32
CA ILE A 100 1.26 2.03 9.36
C ILE A 100 0.44 3.32 9.54
N HIS A 101 -0.90 3.19 9.63
CA HIS A 101 -1.82 4.32 9.76
C HIS A 101 -1.74 5.00 11.12
N SER A 102 -1.45 4.25 12.19
CA SER A 102 -1.21 4.81 13.53
C SER A 102 0.06 5.68 13.57
N ALA A 103 1.05 5.38 12.74
CA ALA A 103 2.22 6.22 12.52
C ALA A 103 1.94 7.42 11.61
N ASN A 104 0.69 7.69 11.24
CA ASN A 104 0.32 8.71 10.25
C ASN A 104 1.02 8.54 8.89
N VAL A 105 1.33 7.29 8.50
CA VAL A 105 1.91 6.96 7.18
C VAL A 105 0.83 6.34 6.30
N LEU A 106 0.93 6.59 4.99
CA LEU A 106 0.14 6.00 3.93
C LEU A 106 1.07 5.14 3.07
N HIS A 107 0.64 3.93 2.70
CA HIS A 107 1.43 3.04 1.86
C HIS A 107 1.38 3.46 0.38
N ARG A 108 0.18 3.79 -0.13
CA ARG A 108 -0.12 4.34 -1.47
C ARG A 108 0.13 3.43 -2.67
N ASP A 109 0.70 2.24 -2.47
CA ASP A 109 0.90 1.22 -3.52
C ASP A 109 0.66 -0.20 -3.00
N LEU A 110 -0.41 -0.39 -2.22
CA LEU A 110 -0.82 -1.74 -1.80
C LEU A 110 -1.37 -2.51 -3.00
N LYS A 111 -0.80 -3.70 -3.23
CA LYS A 111 -1.17 -4.64 -4.30
C LYS A 111 -0.61 -6.02 -3.97
N PRO A 112 -1.11 -7.11 -4.58
CA PRO A 112 -0.69 -8.48 -4.24
C PRO A 112 0.82 -8.73 -4.38
N SER A 113 1.53 -8.05 -5.28
CA SER A 113 3.00 -8.23 -5.41
C SER A 113 3.80 -7.59 -4.26
N ASN A 114 3.17 -6.70 -3.49
CA ASN A 114 3.78 -6.00 -2.35
C ASN A 114 3.36 -6.66 -1.01
N LEU A 115 2.77 -7.85 -1.07
CA LEU A 115 2.36 -8.67 0.07
C LEU A 115 3.13 -9.98 0.01
N LEU A 116 4.23 -10.04 0.74
CA LEU A 116 5.12 -11.21 0.78
C LEU A 116 4.56 -12.27 1.71
N LEU A 117 4.75 -13.54 1.34
CA LEU A 117 4.24 -14.70 2.05
C LEU A 117 5.33 -15.75 2.24
N ASN A 118 5.32 -16.41 3.40
CA ASN A 118 6.15 -17.59 3.66
C ASN A 118 5.33 -18.89 3.63
N THR A 119 6.01 -20.03 3.85
CA THR A 119 5.38 -21.36 3.85
C THR A 119 4.36 -21.59 4.97
N THR A 120 4.43 -20.81 6.06
CA THR A 120 3.48 -20.83 7.18
C THR A 120 2.34 -19.82 7.03
N CYS A 121 2.22 -19.18 5.87
CA CYS A 121 1.20 -18.15 5.57
C CYS A 121 1.35 -16.86 6.39
N ASP A 122 2.53 -16.57 6.93
CA ASP A 122 2.83 -15.26 7.50
C ASP A 122 3.00 -14.24 6.38
N LEU A 123 2.35 -13.09 6.54
CA LEU A 123 2.28 -12.04 5.54
C LEU A 123 3.04 -10.80 6.00
N LYS A 124 3.89 -10.26 5.11
CA LYS A 124 4.61 -9.00 5.31
C LYS A 124 4.36 -8.01 4.17
N ILE A 125 3.92 -6.80 4.52
CA ILE A 125 3.81 -5.67 3.59
C ILE A 125 5.21 -5.15 3.25
N CYS A 126 5.49 -4.91 1.98
CA CYS A 126 6.76 -4.38 1.49
C CYS A 126 6.60 -3.23 0.47
N ASP A 127 7.73 -2.61 0.08
CA ASP A 127 7.82 -1.52 -0.91
C ASP A 127 7.16 -0.20 -0.48
N PHE A 128 7.83 0.50 0.45
CA PHE A 128 7.41 1.80 0.97
C PHE A 128 7.94 2.99 0.15
N GLY A 129 8.40 2.78 -1.09
CA GLY A 129 8.99 3.86 -1.90
C GLY A 129 8.01 4.99 -2.23
N LEU A 130 6.72 4.66 -2.35
CA LEU A 130 5.63 5.61 -2.62
C LEU A 130 4.93 6.12 -1.36
N ALA A 131 5.33 5.62 -0.19
CA ALA A 131 4.74 5.96 1.08
C ALA A 131 4.95 7.44 1.44
N ARG A 132 3.99 8.01 2.17
CA ARG A 132 3.98 9.42 2.59
C ARG A 132 3.38 9.57 3.97
N VAL A 133 3.72 10.65 4.66
CA VAL A 133 2.94 11.09 5.81
C VAL A 133 1.58 11.56 5.31
N ALA A 134 0.50 11.20 6.01
CA ALA A 134 -0.84 11.65 5.66
C ALA A 134 -0.96 13.16 5.86
N ASP A 135 -1.57 13.83 4.89
CA ASP A 135 -1.74 15.29 4.86
C ASP A 135 -3.11 15.62 4.24
N PRO A 136 -4.20 15.45 5.01
CA PRO A 136 -5.55 15.66 4.52
C PRO A 136 -5.79 17.10 4.03
N ASP A 137 -5.13 18.08 4.65
CA ASP A 137 -5.31 19.50 4.34
C ASP A 137 -4.82 19.84 2.92
N HIS A 138 -3.84 19.09 2.40
CA HIS A 138 -3.30 19.27 1.06
C HIS A 138 -3.73 18.19 0.06
N ASP A 139 -4.75 17.38 0.36
CA ASP A 139 -5.18 16.25 -0.48
C ASP A 139 -5.79 16.70 -1.84
N HIS A 140 -6.22 17.95 -1.98
CA HIS A 140 -6.88 18.40 -3.20
C HIS A 140 -5.93 18.62 -4.39
N THR A 141 -6.28 18.08 -5.58
CA THR A 141 -5.61 18.33 -6.87
C THR A 141 -6.55 18.82 -7.97
N GLY A 142 -5.93 19.23 -9.09
CA GLY A 142 -6.59 19.28 -10.38
C GLY A 142 -6.86 17.88 -10.98
N PHE A 143 -7.97 17.76 -11.71
CA PHE A 143 -8.39 16.58 -12.48
C PHE A 143 -7.29 16.11 -13.45
N LEU A 144 -7.05 14.79 -13.53
CA LEU A 144 -6.08 14.12 -14.41
C LEU A 144 -4.60 14.38 -14.07
N THR A 145 -4.19 14.27 -12.81
CA THR A 145 -2.76 14.30 -12.46
C THR A 145 -2.08 12.99 -12.86
N GLU A 146 -0.98 13.10 -13.61
CA GLU A 146 -0.30 11.95 -14.20
C GLU A 146 0.43 11.13 -13.13
N TYR A 147 0.22 9.82 -13.10
CA TYR A 147 0.84 8.94 -12.11
C TYR A 147 1.29 7.62 -12.74
N VAL A 148 2.59 7.34 -12.58
CA VAL A 148 3.34 6.25 -13.22
C VAL A 148 3.40 5.04 -12.28
N ALA A 149 2.35 4.21 -12.28
CA ALA A 149 2.29 2.91 -11.59
C ALA A 149 1.05 2.10 -12.04
N THR A 150 0.96 0.83 -11.60
CA THR A 150 -0.23 -0.02 -11.75
C THR A 150 -1.47 0.71 -11.21
N ARG A 151 -2.56 0.75 -11.99
CA ARG A 151 -3.77 1.55 -11.70
C ARG A 151 -4.88 0.78 -11.00
N TRP A 152 -4.83 -0.54 -11.04
CA TRP A 152 -5.95 -1.42 -10.68
C TRP A 152 -6.41 -1.31 -9.22
N TYR A 153 -5.50 -0.88 -8.32
CA TYR A 153 -5.75 -0.74 -6.89
C TYR A 153 -5.99 0.71 -6.46
N ARG A 154 -6.12 1.64 -7.41
CA ARG A 154 -6.33 3.07 -7.11
C ARG A 154 -7.80 3.38 -6.89
N ALA A 155 -8.04 4.20 -5.87
CA ALA A 155 -9.36 4.66 -5.48
C ALA A 155 -9.97 5.66 -6.48
N PRO A 156 -11.31 5.74 -6.60
CA PRO A 156 -11.98 6.61 -7.58
C PRO A 156 -11.61 8.08 -7.43
N GLU A 157 -11.39 8.57 -6.21
CA GLU A 157 -11.01 9.95 -5.93
C GLU A 157 -9.64 10.34 -6.49
N ILE A 158 -8.71 9.39 -6.63
CA ILE A 158 -7.41 9.61 -7.31
C ILE A 158 -7.63 9.97 -8.78
N MET A 159 -8.74 9.51 -9.37
CA MET A 159 -9.12 9.84 -10.73
C MET A 159 -9.84 11.19 -10.89
N LEU A 160 -10.29 11.79 -9.79
CA LEU A 160 -11.23 12.91 -9.81
C LEU A 160 -10.61 14.20 -9.25
N ASN A 161 -10.03 14.15 -8.05
CA ASN A 161 -9.64 15.35 -7.31
C ASN A 161 -8.70 15.13 -6.11
N SER A 162 -8.14 13.94 -5.91
CA SER A 162 -7.32 13.60 -4.73
C SER A 162 -5.85 13.33 -5.09
N LYS A 163 -4.92 13.80 -4.25
CA LYS A 163 -3.49 13.43 -4.24
C LYS A 163 -3.29 12.04 -3.63
N GLY A 164 -4.28 11.54 -2.92
CA GLY A 164 -4.17 10.34 -2.11
C GLY A 164 -3.28 10.58 -0.90
N TYR A 165 -3.63 11.59 -0.11
CA TYR A 165 -3.03 11.96 1.17
C TYR A 165 -3.94 11.65 2.37
N THR A 166 -4.99 10.84 2.16
CA THR A 166 -5.82 10.29 3.23
C THR A 166 -5.66 8.77 3.35
N LYS A 167 -5.91 8.24 4.55
CA LYS A 167 -5.84 6.79 4.87
C LYS A 167 -6.79 5.94 4.03
N SER A 168 -7.90 6.53 3.57
CA SER A 168 -8.95 5.84 2.82
C SER A 168 -8.48 5.20 1.51
N ILE A 169 -7.39 5.70 0.90
CA ILE A 169 -6.87 5.15 -0.37
C ILE A 169 -6.26 3.76 -0.18
N ASP A 170 -5.62 3.52 0.97
CA ASP A 170 -5.03 2.21 1.26
C ASP A 170 -6.14 1.20 1.52
N ILE A 171 -7.23 1.61 2.19
CA ILE A 171 -8.41 0.77 2.40
C ILE A 171 -9.04 0.35 1.07
N TRP A 172 -9.14 1.28 0.11
CA TRP A 172 -9.62 0.93 -1.23
C TRP A 172 -8.74 -0.13 -1.88
N SER A 173 -7.41 0.04 -1.81
CA SER A 173 -6.47 -0.95 -2.34
C SER A 173 -6.64 -2.32 -1.67
N VAL A 174 -6.86 -2.36 -0.35
CA VAL A 174 -7.16 -3.60 0.39
C VAL A 174 -8.48 -4.23 -0.09
N GLY A 175 -9.52 -3.43 -0.34
CA GLY A 175 -10.77 -3.92 -0.93
C GLY A 175 -10.55 -4.55 -2.32
N CYS A 176 -9.73 -3.93 -3.17
CA CYS A 176 -9.34 -4.51 -4.45
C CYS A 176 -8.57 -5.84 -4.27
N ILE A 177 -7.67 -5.93 -3.29
CA ILE A 177 -6.93 -7.16 -2.96
C ILE A 177 -7.90 -8.25 -2.47
N LEU A 178 -8.86 -7.92 -1.60
CA LEU A 178 -9.87 -8.87 -1.12
C LEU A 178 -10.69 -9.44 -2.29
N ALA A 179 -11.19 -8.58 -3.19
CA ALA A 179 -11.90 -9.02 -4.38
C ALA A 179 -11.04 -9.93 -5.29
N GLU A 180 -9.74 -9.65 -5.39
CA GLU A 180 -8.80 -10.48 -6.16
C GLU A 180 -8.53 -11.82 -5.48
N MET A 181 -8.44 -11.86 -4.15
CA MET A 181 -8.35 -13.11 -3.38
C MET A 181 -9.59 -14.00 -3.55
N LEU A 182 -10.78 -13.40 -3.64
CA LEU A 182 -12.05 -14.11 -3.81
C LEU A 182 -12.24 -14.73 -5.22
N SER A 183 -11.50 -14.25 -6.24
CA SER A 183 -11.75 -14.62 -7.64
C SER A 183 -10.52 -14.95 -8.48
N ASN A 184 -9.31 -14.79 -7.92
CA ASN A 184 -8.03 -14.88 -8.62
C ASN A 184 -7.88 -13.91 -9.80
N ARG A 185 -8.68 -12.84 -9.85
CA ARG A 185 -8.70 -11.87 -10.95
C ARG A 185 -8.85 -10.44 -10.43
N PRO A 186 -8.10 -9.48 -11.00
CA PRO A 186 -8.24 -8.08 -10.60
C PRO A 186 -9.66 -7.58 -10.90
N ILE A 187 -10.29 -6.98 -9.90
CA ILE A 187 -11.68 -6.48 -9.99
C ILE A 187 -11.81 -5.28 -10.95
N PHE A 188 -10.80 -4.40 -11.01
CA PHE A 188 -10.81 -3.19 -11.85
C PHE A 188 -9.57 -3.12 -12.76
N PRO A 189 -9.49 -3.92 -13.83
CA PRO A 189 -8.31 -4.00 -14.69
C PRO A 189 -8.25 -2.91 -15.77
N GLY A 190 -8.35 -1.63 -15.38
CA GLY A 190 -8.34 -0.50 -16.32
C GLY A 190 -7.03 -0.35 -17.08
N LYS A 191 -7.13 -0.09 -18.39
CA LYS A 191 -5.98 0.05 -19.31
C LYS A 191 -5.33 1.44 -19.23
N HIS A 192 -6.13 2.46 -18.94
CA HIS A 192 -5.70 3.84 -18.78
C HIS A 192 -6.55 4.54 -17.72
N TYR A 193 -6.25 5.80 -17.41
CA TYR A 193 -6.81 6.51 -16.26
C TYR A 193 -8.35 6.59 -16.26
N LEU A 194 -8.96 7.02 -17.37
CA LEU A 194 -10.42 7.05 -17.50
C LEU A 194 -11.04 5.65 -17.54
N ASP A 195 -10.35 4.67 -18.10
CA ASP A 195 -10.83 3.28 -18.15
C ASP A 195 -10.91 2.67 -16.75
N GLN A 196 -9.94 2.98 -15.88
CA GLN A 196 -9.97 2.58 -14.48
C GLN A 196 -11.26 3.06 -13.79
N LEU A 197 -11.61 4.34 -13.95
CA LEU A 197 -12.83 4.90 -13.39
C LEU A 197 -14.08 4.24 -14.00
N ASN A 198 -14.08 3.98 -15.31
CA ASN A 198 -15.19 3.29 -15.98
C ASN A 198 -15.43 1.87 -15.46
N HIS A 199 -14.36 1.12 -15.17
CA HIS A 199 -14.43 -0.20 -14.54
C HIS A 199 -15.05 -0.12 -13.14
N ILE A 200 -14.62 0.85 -12.33
CA ILE A 200 -15.15 1.07 -10.99
C ILE A 200 -16.66 1.37 -11.04
N LEU A 201 -17.07 2.35 -11.85
CA LEU A 201 -18.48 2.72 -12.01
C LEU A 201 -19.30 1.61 -12.68
N GLY A 202 -18.66 0.70 -13.43
CA GLY A 202 -19.30 -0.47 -14.01
C GLY A 202 -19.79 -1.48 -12.96
N ILE A 203 -19.18 -1.49 -11.77
CA ILE A 203 -19.58 -2.37 -10.67
C ILE A 203 -20.34 -1.59 -9.58
N LEU A 204 -19.81 -0.44 -9.15
CA LEU A 204 -20.43 0.35 -8.09
C LEU A 204 -21.71 1.08 -8.55
N GLY A 205 -21.88 1.26 -9.86
CA GLY A 205 -22.95 2.07 -10.43
C GLY A 205 -22.60 3.56 -10.47
N SER A 206 -23.57 4.37 -10.90
CA SER A 206 -23.46 5.84 -10.87
C SER A 206 -23.39 6.34 -9.43
N PRO A 207 -22.50 7.30 -9.10
CA PRO A 207 -22.42 7.85 -7.74
C PRO A 207 -23.73 8.54 -7.36
N SER A 208 -24.08 8.49 -6.07
CA SER A 208 -25.25 9.17 -5.56
C SER A 208 -25.11 10.70 -5.67
N GLN A 209 -26.24 11.43 -5.62
CA GLN A 209 -26.19 12.90 -5.64
C GLN A 209 -25.37 13.45 -4.45
N GLU A 210 -25.46 12.81 -3.29
CA GLU A 210 -24.68 13.16 -2.11
C GLU A 210 -23.18 13.01 -2.37
N ASP A 211 -22.76 11.89 -2.96
CA ASP A 211 -21.34 11.63 -3.24
C ASP A 211 -20.81 12.56 -4.36
N LEU A 212 -21.63 12.90 -5.35
CA LEU A 212 -21.29 13.89 -6.37
C LEU A 212 -21.08 15.29 -5.77
N ASN A 213 -21.87 15.65 -4.75
CA ASN A 213 -21.75 16.94 -4.07
C ASN A 213 -20.43 17.07 -3.30
N CYS A 214 -19.83 15.97 -2.84
CA CYS A 214 -18.50 15.94 -2.21
C CYS A 214 -17.35 16.22 -3.21
N ILE A 215 -17.57 16.07 -4.52
CA ILE A 215 -16.53 16.29 -5.54
C ILE A 215 -16.46 17.79 -5.87
N ILE A 216 -15.52 18.51 -5.27
CA ILE A 216 -15.35 19.97 -5.45
C ILE A 216 -14.92 20.32 -6.89
N ASN A 217 -14.14 19.46 -7.55
CA ASN A 217 -13.65 19.72 -8.89
C ASN A 217 -14.78 19.66 -9.94
N LEU A 218 -15.14 20.81 -10.49
CA LEU A 218 -16.22 20.94 -11.48
C LEU A 218 -15.99 20.10 -12.75
N LYS A 219 -14.74 19.96 -13.23
CA LYS A 219 -14.44 19.13 -14.41
C LYS A 219 -14.73 17.66 -14.13
N ALA A 220 -14.29 17.17 -12.98
CA ALA A 220 -14.51 15.80 -12.55
C ALA A 220 -16.01 15.51 -12.32
N ARG A 221 -16.72 16.43 -11.67
CA ARG A 221 -18.17 16.34 -11.46
C ARG A 221 -18.95 16.34 -12.78
N ASN A 222 -18.66 17.26 -13.68
CA ASN A 222 -19.31 17.33 -15.00
C ASN A 222 -19.03 16.09 -15.85
N TYR A 223 -17.82 15.54 -15.77
CA TYR A 223 -17.49 14.29 -16.43
C TYR A 223 -18.39 13.14 -15.93
N LEU A 224 -18.53 12.97 -14.61
CA LEU A 224 -19.41 11.93 -14.04
C LEU A 224 -20.87 12.12 -14.43
N LEU A 225 -21.37 13.37 -14.42
CA LEU A 225 -22.74 13.69 -14.86
C LEU A 225 -22.98 13.43 -16.35
N SER A 226 -21.93 13.46 -17.18
CA SER A 226 -22.04 13.18 -18.61
C SER A 226 -22.14 11.67 -18.93
N LEU A 227 -21.81 10.80 -17.97
CA LEU A 227 -21.85 9.35 -18.18
C LEU A 227 -23.30 8.83 -18.12
N PRO A 228 -23.66 7.81 -18.93
CA PRO A 228 -24.93 7.13 -18.80
C PRO A 228 -25.11 6.53 -17.41
N HIS A 229 -26.35 6.47 -16.94
CA HIS A 229 -26.68 5.84 -15.65
C HIS A 229 -26.28 4.36 -15.63
N LYS A 230 -25.64 3.91 -14.55
CA LYS A 230 -25.23 2.52 -14.31
C LYS A 230 -25.82 2.03 -12.99
N ASN A 231 -26.43 0.84 -13.02
CA ASN A 231 -26.88 0.17 -11.80
C ASN A 231 -25.68 -0.49 -11.09
N LYS A 232 -25.71 -0.50 -9.75
CA LYS A 232 -24.76 -1.28 -8.95
C LYS A 232 -24.92 -2.78 -9.26
N VAL A 233 -23.80 -3.46 -9.49
CA VAL A 233 -23.77 -4.91 -9.63
C VAL A 233 -23.68 -5.54 -8.23
N PRO A 234 -24.60 -6.42 -7.84
CA PRO A 234 -24.54 -7.09 -6.54
C PRO A 234 -23.26 -7.92 -6.37
N TRP A 235 -22.61 -7.83 -5.20
CA TRP A 235 -21.36 -8.54 -4.93
C TRP A 235 -21.49 -10.06 -5.04
N ASN A 236 -22.61 -10.63 -4.58
CA ASN A 236 -22.90 -12.06 -4.67
C ASN A 236 -23.03 -12.56 -6.12
N ARG A 237 -23.28 -11.68 -7.10
CA ARG A 237 -23.27 -12.03 -8.52
C ARG A 237 -21.85 -12.15 -9.05
N LEU A 238 -20.93 -11.33 -8.54
CA LEU A 238 -19.51 -11.38 -8.90
C LEU A 238 -18.78 -12.52 -8.17
N PHE A 239 -19.16 -12.77 -6.92
CA PHE A 239 -18.51 -13.74 -6.03
C PHE A 239 -19.56 -14.69 -5.42
N PRO A 240 -20.17 -15.60 -6.22
CA PRO A 240 -21.29 -16.43 -5.76
C PRO A 240 -20.94 -17.44 -4.66
N ASN A 241 -19.65 -17.77 -4.52
CA ASN A 241 -19.16 -18.74 -3.54
C ASN A 241 -18.51 -18.08 -2.31
N ALA A 242 -18.51 -16.75 -2.24
CA ALA A 242 -17.86 -16.03 -1.15
C ALA A 242 -18.73 -16.00 0.11
N ASP A 243 -18.07 -15.95 1.26
CA ASP A 243 -18.73 -15.74 2.55
C ASP A 243 -19.51 -14.40 2.55
N PRO A 244 -20.80 -14.38 2.94
CA PRO A 244 -21.58 -13.14 3.00
C PRO A 244 -20.95 -12.04 3.85
N LYS A 245 -20.26 -12.38 4.96
CA LYS A 245 -19.54 -11.44 5.81
C LYS A 245 -18.34 -10.83 5.09
N ALA A 246 -17.66 -11.60 4.23
CA ALA A 246 -16.56 -11.09 3.40
C ALA A 246 -17.07 -10.05 2.39
N LEU A 247 -18.23 -10.33 1.76
CA LEU A 247 -18.84 -9.41 0.80
C LEU A 247 -19.36 -8.13 1.46
N ASP A 248 -19.86 -8.23 2.68
CA ASP A 248 -20.28 -7.08 3.48
C ASP A 248 -19.09 -6.19 3.86
N LEU A 249 -17.94 -6.78 4.24
CA LEU A 249 -16.71 -6.01 4.46
C LEU A 249 -16.17 -5.39 3.16
N LEU A 250 -16.22 -6.15 2.05
CA LEU A 250 -15.80 -5.69 0.73
C LEU A 250 -16.60 -4.45 0.28
N ASP A 251 -17.91 -4.43 0.52
CA ASP A 251 -18.77 -3.28 0.20
C ASP A 251 -18.35 -2.01 0.96
N LYS A 252 -18.04 -2.16 2.26
CA LYS A 252 -17.57 -1.06 3.11
C LYS A 252 -16.18 -0.56 2.71
N MET A 253 -15.29 -1.43 2.24
CA MET A 253 -13.97 -1.04 1.72
C MET A 253 -14.04 -0.38 0.34
N LEU A 254 -14.90 -0.90 -0.56
CA LEU A 254 -15.10 -0.37 -1.91
C LEU A 254 -16.24 0.65 -1.99
N THR A 255 -16.37 1.45 -0.94
CA THR A 255 -17.28 2.61 -0.93
C THR A 255 -16.68 3.75 -1.76
N PHE A 256 -17.48 4.27 -2.71
CA PHE A 256 -17.05 5.30 -3.66
C PHE A 256 -16.58 6.58 -2.95
N ASN A 257 -17.37 7.07 -1.99
CA ASN A 257 -17.04 8.27 -1.24
C ASN A 257 -15.98 7.94 -0.17
N PRO A 258 -14.77 8.54 -0.22
CA PRO A 258 -13.70 8.21 0.71
C PRO A 258 -14.05 8.54 2.17
N HIS A 259 -14.93 9.50 2.42
CA HIS A 259 -15.37 9.89 3.77
C HIS A 259 -16.32 8.88 4.42
N LYS A 260 -16.95 8.01 3.61
CA LYS A 260 -17.86 6.95 4.06
C LYS A 260 -17.19 5.57 4.06
N ARG A 261 -15.94 5.51 3.57
CA ARG A 261 -15.18 4.26 3.48
C ARG A 261 -14.73 3.86 4.88
N ILE A 262 -14.84 2.57 5.18
CA ILE A 262 -14.46 2.02 6.49
C ILE A 262 -13.00 2.33 6.84
N GLU A 263 -12.72 2.64 8.10
CA GLU A 263 -11.35 2.82 8.60
C GLU A 263 -10.71 1.46 8.97
N VAL A 264 -9.39 1.44 9.14
CA VAL A 264 -8.65 0.18 9.36
C VAL A 264 -9.05 -0.51 10.67
N GLU A 265 -9.25 0.24 11.75
CA GLU A 265 -9.70 -0.29 13.04
C GLU A 265 -11.12 -0.83 12.97
N GLN A 266 -12.00 -0.16 12.22
CA GLN A 266 -13.37 -0.60 11.98
C GLN A 266 -13.42 -1.88 11.13
N ALA A 267 -12.51 -2.01 10.16
CA ALA A 267 -12.38 -3.20 9.33
C ALA A 267 -11.88 -4.40 10.14
N LEU A 268 -10.90 -4.21 11.04
CA LEU A 268 -10.42 -5.26 11.96
C LEU A 268 -11.54 -5.75 12.88
N ALA A 269 -12.38 -4.85 13.39
CA ALA A 269 -13.52 -5.19 14.24
C ALA A 269 -14.73 -5.81 13.48
N HIS A 270 -14.62 -6.03 12.17
CA HIS A 270 -15.74 -6.54 11.38
C HIS A 270 -16.01 -8.03 11.68
N PRO A 271 -17.28 -8.49 11.67
CA PRO A 271 -17.64 -9.90 11.94
C PRO A 271 -16.97 -10.96 11.04
N TYR A 272 -16.40 -10.56 9.90
CA TYR A 272 -15.65 -11.46 9.03
C TYR A 272 -14.28 -11.86 9.63
N LEU A 273 -13.72 -11.01 10.49
CA LEU A 273 -12.40 -11.19 11.12
C LEU A 273 -12.51 -11.53 12.61
N GLU A 274 -13.72 -11.84 13.09
CA GLU A 274 -14.02 -12.06 14.52
C GLU A 274 -13.12 -13.12 15.18
N GLN A 275 -12.66 -14.11 14.42
CA GLN A 275 -11.79 -15.19 14.90
C GLN A 275 -10.34 -14.74 15.19
N TYR A 276 -9.89 -13.64 14.59
CA TYR A 276 -8.52 -13.12 14.71
C TYR A 276 -8.45 -11.77 15.40
N TYR A 277 -9.56 -11.03 15.46
CA TYR A 277 -9.60 -9.70 16.05
C TYR A 277 -9.23 -9.74 17.54
N ASP A 278 -8.10 -9.12 17.87
CA ASP A 278 -7.62 -8.94 19.23
C ASP A 278 -6.89 -7.60 19.32
N PRO A 279 -7.57 -6.54 19.81
CA PRO A 279 -6.95 -5.22 19.95
C PRO A 279 -5.67 -5.20 20.79
N SER A 280 -5.50 -6.17 21.70
CA SER A 280 -4.32 -6.25 22.57
C SER A 280 -3.08 -6.81 21.85
N ASP A 281 -3.31 -7.63 20.82
CA ASP A 281 -2.27 -8.15 19.91
C ASP A 281 -2.23 -7.40 18.57
N GLU A 282 -2.83 -6.21 18.49
CA GLU A 282 -2.78 -5.36 17.29
C GLU A 282 -2.09 -4.04 17.60
N PRO A 283 -0.75 -4.04 17.70
CA PRO A 283 0.01 -2.90 18.18
C PRO A 283 -0.06 -1.70 17.22
N VAL A 284 0.13 -0.52 17.80
CA VAL A 284 0.27 0.76 17.09
C VAL A 284 1.70 1.27 17.22
N ALA A 285 2.10 2.18 16.31
CA ALA A 285 3.39 2.84 16.41
C ALA A 285 3.44 3.75 17.66
N GLU A 286 4.60 3.82 18.30
CA GLU A 286 4.81 4.63 19.52
C GLU A 286 4.53 6.12 19.32
N ALA A 287 4.80 6.63 18.12
CA ALA A 287 4.58 8.02 17.75
C ALA A 287 4.34 8.15 16.24
N PRO A 288 3.61 9.20 15.81
CA PRO A 288 3.49 9.53 14.40
C PRO A 288 4.85 9.76 13.74
N PHE A 289 5.01 9.28 12.52
CA PHE A 289 6.17 9.49 11.69
C PHE A 289 6.19 10.95 11.21
N LYS A 290 7.37 11.57 11.26
CA LYS A 290 7.62 12.90 10.72
C LYS A 290 8.87 12.85 9.86
N PHE A 291 8.85 13.54 8.73
CA PHE A 291 10.08 13.86 8.02
C PHE A 291 10.63 15.16 8.58
N ASP A 292 11.95 15.18 8.84
CA ASP A 292 12.64 16.38 9.35
C ASP A 292 12.61 17.54 8.34
N MET A 293 12.43 17.22 7.06
CA MET A 293 12.35 18.15 5.94
C MET A 293 11.54 17.58 4.78
N GLU A 294 10.99 18.46 3.95
CA GLU A 294 10.31 18.09 2.71
C GLU A 294 11.31 17.56 1.68
N LEU A 295 11.06 16.34 1.19
CA LEU A 295 11.98 15.64 0.28
C LEU A 295 11.74 15.98 -1.19
N ASP A 296 10.60 16.61 -1.51
CA ASP A 296 10.06 16.65 -2.87
C ASP A 296 10.84 17.59 -3.80
N ASP A 297 11.42 18.65 -3.24
CA ASP A 297 12.21 19.65 -3.99
C ASP A 297 13.72 19.49 -3.84
N LEU A 298 14.20 18.47 -3.10
CA LEU A 298 15.62 18.27 -2.88
C LEU A 298 16.33 17.71 -4.12
N PRO A 299 17.49 18.23 -4.51
CA PRO A 299 18.27 17.70 -5.63
C PRO A 299 18.82 16.29 -5.30
N LYS A 300 19.08 15.49 -6.34
CA LYS A 300 19.50 14.09 -6.19
C LYS A 300 20.81 13.93 -5.42
N GLU A 301 21.72 14.90 -5.51
CA GLU A 301 22.98 14.96 -4.78
C GLU A 301 22.72 15.10 -3.28
N LYS A 302 21.81 16.00 -2.89
CA LYS A 302 21.44 16.16 -1.48
C LYS A 302 20.73 14.93 -0.93
N LEU A 303 19.87 14.31 -1.73
CA LEU A 303 19.23 13.05 -1.34
C LEU A 303 20.26 11.91 -1.19
N LYS A 304 21.32 11.88 -2.01
CA LYS A 304 22.42 10.93 -1.88
C LYS A 304 23.17 11.11 -0.56
N GLU A 305 23.42 12.34 -0.14
CA GLU A 305 24.00 12.65 1.18
C GLU A 305 23.11 12.10 2.31
N LEU A 306 21.81 12.39 2.27
CA LEU A 306 20.87 11.90 3.29
C LEU A 306 20.79 10.36 3.33
N ILE A 307 20.83 9.68 2.18
CA ILE A 307 20.91 8.21 2.13
C ILE A 307 22.24 7.73 2.75
N PHE A 308 23.35 8.42 2.49
CA PHE A 308 24.65 8.07 3.06
C PHE A 308 24.65 8.18 4.59
N GLU A 309 24.04 9.25 5.12
CA GLU A 309 23.87 9.51 6.56
C GLU A 309 22.97 8.45 7.23
N GLU A 310 21.79 8.19 6.68
CA GLU A 310 20.83 7.20 7.23
C GLU A 310 21.40 5.77 7.27
N THR A 311 22.30 5.46 6.33
CA THR A 311 22.94 4.13 6.24
C THR A 311 24.24 4.02 7.04
N ALA A 312 24.72 5.11 7.65
CA ALA A 312 25.99 5.14 8.38
C ALA A 312 26.02 4.16 9.55
N ARG A 313 24.89 3.97 10.23
CA ARG A 313 24.78 3.08 11.40
C ARG A 313 25.01 1.59 11.15
N PHE A 314 25.01 1.19 9.89
CA PHE A 314 25.29 -0.18 9.46
C PHE A 314 26.74 -0.39 9.03
N GLN A 315 27.56 0.66 9.02
CA GLN A 315 28.96 0.54 8.61
C GLN A 315 29.84 -0.05 9.71
N PRO A 316 30.85 -0.84 9.33
CA PRO A 316 31.91 -1.23 10.26
C PRO A 316 32.53 0.01 10.92
N GLY A 317 32.57 0.03 12.25
CA GLY A 317 33.17 1.13 13.03
C GLY A 317 32.23 2.25 13.45
N TYR A 318 30.93 2.24 13.09
CA TYR A 318 29.97 3.25 13.57
C TYR A 318 29.63 3.12 15.07
N ARG A 319 29.92 1.96 15.67
CA ARG A 319 29.89 1.75 17.12
C ARG A 319 31.29 1.39 17.62
N SER A 320 32.04 2.42 18.01
CA SER A 320 32.96 2.38 19.13
C SER A 320 32.43 3.32 20.20
#